data_AF-A0JC67-F1
#
_entry.id   AF-A0JC67-F1
#
_cell.length_a   1.000
_cell.length_b   1.000
_cell.length_c   1.000
_cell.angle_alpha   90.00
_cell.angle_beta   90.00
_cell.angle_gamma   90.00
#
_symmetry.space_group_name_H-M   'P 1'
#
loop_
_entity.id
_entity.type
_entity.pdbx_description
1 polymer ?
#
loop_
_entity_poly.entity_id
_entity_poly.type
_entity_poly.pdbx_seq_one_letter_code
_entity_poly.pdbx_strand_id
1 'polypeptide(L)'
;MRIGIIGAGMLGLAVARRAALAGAAVLLADRSIGRARAAAAGATTAGAAGTVVATTVAAALRPEIVVFAIDWPQALELTRLHAGLLAGKAVVDLSVPSRTDPASSAVRQLVGLAPEVRWVKALTTADAGALRRGSSDGLVVDVFVAADDDRAKVAVVELLDRSGLRAFDAGGLDNAWVLEGMGRLGQEVGERLQLSESWSFKFMPSW
;
A
#
# COMPACT_ATOMS: atom_id res chain seq x y z
N MET A 1 7.80 1.78 -15.18
CA MET A 1 7.69 0.47 -14.49
C MET A 1 6.23 -0.02 -14.51
N ARG A 2 6.00 -1.33 -14.37
CA ARG A 2 4.64 -1.89 -14.22
C ARG A 2 4.40 -2.30 -12.76
N ILE A 3 3.20 -2.04 -12.25
CA ILE A 3 2.82 -2.34 -10.87
C ILE A 3 1.48 -3.07 -10.85
N GLY A 4 1.41 -4.11 -10.04
CA GLY A 4 0.17 -4.82 -9.74
C GLY A 4 -0.50 -4.26 -8.51
N ILE A 5 -1.81 -4.05 -8.52
CA ILE A 5 -2.57 -3.69 -7.33
C ILE A 5 -3.76 -4.63 -7.22
N ILE A 6 -3.88 -5.31 -6.09
CA ILE A 6 -5.01 -6.18 -5.77
C ILE A 6 -5.90 -5.46 -4.76
N GLY A 7 -7.18 -5.30 -5.09
CA GLY A 7 -8.19 -4.60 -4.30
C GLY A 7 -8.59 -3.26 -4.91
N ALA A 8 -9.87 -3.10 -5.22
CA ALA A 8 -10.43 -1.86 -5.81
C ALA A 8 -11.22 -1.00 -4.80
N GLY A 9 -10.90 -1.11 -3.52
CA GLY A 9 -11.44 -0.23 -2.47
C GLY A 9 -10.82 1.18 -2.52
N MET A 10 -11.18 2.01 -1.53
CA MET A 10 -10.70 3.39 -1.45
C MET A 10 -9.17 3.49 -1.42
N LEU A 11 -8.50 2.62 -0.66
CA LEU A 11 -7.03 2.53 -0.64
C LEU A 11 -6.47 2.09 -1.99
N GLY A 12 -7.01 1.03 -2.58
CA GLY A 12 -6.56 0.54 -3.90
C GLY A 12 -6.63 1.61 -4.99
N LEU A 13 -7.71 2.38 -5.02
CA LEU A 13 -7.86 3.54 -5.91
C LEU A 13 -6.81 4.62 -5.61
N ALA A 14 -6.63 5.00 -4.34
CA ALA A 14 -5.67 6.02 -3.93
C ALA A 14 -4.24 5.64 -4.32
N VAL A 15 -3.84 4.38 -4.08
CA VAL A 15 -2.52 3.86 -4.45
C VAL A 15 -2.37 3.76 -5.96
N ALA A 16 -3.39 3.30 -6.70
CA ALA A 16 -3.35 3.27 -8.15
C ALA A 16 -3.13 4.67 -8.74
N ARG A 17 -3.80 5.68 -8.20
CA ARG A 17 -3.60 7.09 -8.57
C ARG A 17 -2.16 7.54 -8.29
N ARG A 18 -1.63 7.25 -7.10
CA ARG A 18 -0.25 7.62 -6.72
C ARG A 18 0.78 6.96 -7.62
N ALA A 19 0.65 5.66 -7.86
CA ALA A 19 1.53 4.93 -8.76
C ALA A 19 1.48 5.49 -10.19
N ALA A 20 0.31 5.87 -10.71
CA ALA A 20 0.19 6.51 -12.02
C ALA A 20 0.83 7.92 -12.05
N LEU A 21 0.70 8.72 -10.99
CA LEU A 21 1.41 10.00 -10.85
C LEU A 21 2.94 9.81 -10.87
N ALA A 22 3.44 8.72 -10.27
CA ALA A 22 4.84 8.32 -10.34
C ALA A 22 5.27 7.78 -11.72
N GLY A 23 4.40 7.76 -12.73
CA GLY A 23 4.70 7.27 -14.07
C GLY A 23 4.66 5.75 -14.22
N ALA A 24 3.99 5.03 -13.32
CA ALA A 24 3.82 3.58 -13.45
C ALA A 24 2.65 3.22 -14.37
N ALA A 25 2.78 2.09 -15.07
CA ALA A 25 1.67 1.40 -15.71
C ALA A 25 1.04 0.44 -14.71
N VAL A 26 -0.12 0.81 -14.18
CA VAL A 26 -0.81 0.12 -13.08
C VAL A 26 -1.82 -0.89 -13.62
N LEU A 27 -1.69 -2.12 -13.17
CA LEU A 27 -2.63 -3.22 -13.37
C LEU A 27 -3.47 -3.36 -12.09
N LEU A 28 -4.68 -2.80 -12.11
CA LEU A 28 -5.60 -2.84 -10.97
C LEU A 28 -6.56 -4.01 -11.11
N ALA A 29 -6.59 -4.90 -10.12
CA ALA A 29 -7.49 -6.04 -10.10
C ALA A 29 -8.34 -6.05 -8.82
N ASP A 30 -9.52 -6.65 -8.93
CA ASP A 30 -10.43 -6.94 -7.84
C ASP A 30 -11.21 -8.20 -8.20
N ARG A 31 -11.77 -8.89 -7.19
CA ARG A 31 -12.66 -10.04 -7.42
C ARG A 31 -13.82 -9.69 -8.35
N SER A 32 -14.30 -8.45 -8.29
CA SER A 32 -15.24 -7.89 -9.26
C SER A 32 -14.51 -7.03 -10.29
N ILE A 33 -14.49 -7.48 -11.54
CA ILE A 33 -13.94 -6.69 -12.65
C ILE A 33 -14.66 -5.34 -12.82
N GLY A 34 -15.95 -5.26 -12.47
CA GLY A 34 -16.71 -4.01 -12.46
C GLY A 34 -16.15 -3.00 -11.46
N ARG A 35 -15.83 -3.45 -10.24
CA ARG A 35 -15.17 -2.60 -9.23
C ARG A 35 -13.78 -2.17 -9.66
N ALA A 36 -12.99 -3.08 -10.24
CA ALA A 36 -11.67 -2.74 -10.78
C ALA A 36 -11.75 -1.67 -11.87
N ARG A 37 -12.72 -1.76 -12.80
CA ARG A 37 -12.95 -0.75 -13.85
C ARG A 37 -13.35 0.60 -13.26
N ALA A 38 -14.29 0.62 -12.32
CA ALA A 38 -14.71 1.86 -11.67
C ALA A 38 -13.56 2.53 -10.91
N ALA A 39 -12.78 1.75 -10.15
CA ALA A 39 -11.63 2.26 -9.42
C ALA A 39 -10.51 2.74 -10.35
N ALA A 40 -10.23 2.03 -11.46
CA ALA A 40 -9.25 2.46 -12.46
C ALA A 40 -9.65 3.80 -13.11
N ALA A 41 -10.93 3.98 -13.42
CA ALA A 41 -11.46 5.24 -13.93
C ALA A 41 -11.31 6.37 -12.88
N GLY A 42 -11.67 6.11 -11.62
CA GLY A 42 -11.53 7.11 -10.54
C GLY A 42 -10.08 7.41 -10.11
N ALA A 43 -9.15 6.49 -10.36
CA ALA A 43 -7.72 6.69 -10.14
C ALA A 43 -7.05 7.52 -11.25
N THR A 44 -7.63 7.52 -12.46
CA THR A 44 -7.11 8.29 -13.60
C THR A 44 -7.23 9.78 -13.31
N THR A 45 -6.15 10.53 -13.56
CA THR A 45 -6.11 11.98 -13.33
C THR A 45 -5.33 12.67 -14.43
N ALA A 46 -5.78 13.87 -14.78
CA ALA A 46 -5.02 14.75 -15.66
C ALA A 46 -3.61 14.98 -15.08
N GLY A 47 -2.59 14.95 -15.94
CA GLY A 47 -1.19 15.15 -15.56
C GLY A 47 -0.47 13.92 -15.01
N ALA A 48 -1.12 12.76 -14.86
CA ALA A 48 -0.41 11.52 -14.55
C ALA A 48 0.46 11.09 -15.75
N ALA A 49 1.74 10.80 -15.49
CA ALA A 49 2.66 10.28 -16.51
C ALA A 49 2.43 8.77 -16.80
N GLY A 50 1.75 8.08 -15.88
CA GLY A 50 1.43 6.65 -15.95
C GLY A 50 -0.01 6.38 -16.37
N THR A 51 -0.41 5.11 -16.27
CA THR A 51 -1.75 4.64 -16.64
C THR A 51 -2.33 3.73 -15.58
N VAL A 52 -3.66 3.65 -15.49
CA VAL A 52 -4.34 2.67 -14.64
C VAL A 52 -5.33 1.88 -15.49
N VAL A 53 -5.13 0.57 -15.57
CA VAL A 53 -6.01 -0.33 -16.31
C VAL A 53 -6.55 -1.42 -15.40
N ALA A 54 -7.85 -1.67 -15.50
CA ALA A 54 -8.48 -2.79 -14.81
C ALA A 54 -8.09 -4.12 -15.48
N THR A 55 -7.78 -5.13 -14.70
CA THR A 55 -7.37 -6.45 -15.20
C THR A 55 -7.76 -7.58 -14.25
N THR A 56 -7.38 -8.81 -14.59
CA THR A 56 -7.57 -10.00 -13.75
C THR A 56 -6.55 -10.05 -12.62
N VAL A 57 -6.89 -10.71 -11.50
CA VAL A 57 -5.96 -10.93 -10.38
C VAL A 57 -4.68 -11.61 -10.87
N ALA A 58 -4.79 -12.65 -11.69
CA ALA A 58 -3.63 -13.36 -12.23
C ALA A 58 -2.67 -12.45 -13.03
N ALA A 59 -3.20 -11.48 -13.80
CA ALA A 59 -2.39 -10.52 -14.53
C ALA A 59 -1.76 -9.47 -13.61
N ALA A 60 -2.51 -8.98 -12.62
CA ALA A 60 -2.01 -8.02 -11.63
C ALA A 60 -0.97 -8.63 -10.67
N LEU A 61 -0.83 -9.95 -10.57
CA LEU A 61 0.23 -10.60 -9.80
C LEU A 61 1.56 -10.77 -10.57
N ARG A 62 1.59 -10.49 -11.88
CA ARG A 62 2.78 -10.67 -12.74
C ARG A 62 3.90 -9.62 -12.55
N PRO A 63 3.62 -8.33 -12.27
CA PRO A 63 4.66 -7.30 -12.12
C PRO A 63 5.67 -7.62 -11.01
N GLU A 64 6.80 -6.90 -10.98
CA GLU A 64 7.85 -7.06 -9.95
C GLU A 64 7.46 -6.43 -8.61
N ILE A 65 6.60 -5.41 -8.64
CA ILE A 65 5.98 -4.79 -7.48
C ILE A 65 4.49 -5.11 -7.52
N VAL A 66 3.99 -5.71 -6.45
CA VAL A 66 2.56 -6.01 -6.24
C VAL A 66 2.11 -5.38 -4.93
N VAL A 67 0.98 -4.69 -4.95
CA VAL A 67 0.39 -4.05 -3.77
C VAL A 67 -0.85 -4.81 -3.34
N PHE A 68 -0.90 -5.21 -2.08
CA PHE A 68 -2.09 -5.79 -1.46
C PHE A 68 -2.91 -4.69 -0.78
N ALA A 69 -3.87 -4.16 -1.52
CA ALA A 69 -4.89 -3.22 -1.04
C ALA A 69 -6.21 -3.94 -0.70
N ILE A 70 -6.08 -5.07 -0.02
CA ILE A 70 -7.15 -5.99 0.39
C ILE A 70 -7.15 -6.19 1.91
N ASP A 71 -8.22 -6.77 2.44
CA ASP A 71 -8.27 -7.08 3.87
C ASP A 71 -7.31 -8.22 4.26
N TRP A 72 -7.04 -8.31 5.57
CA TRP A 72 -6.06 -9.24 6.12
C TRP A 72 -6.35 -10.73 5.77
N PRO A 73 -7.60 -11.24 5.92
CA PRO A 73 -7.93 -12.60 5.48
C PRO A 73 -7.67 -12.85 4.00
N GLN A 74 -7.99 -11.89 3.12
CA GLN A 74 -7.74 -12.01 1.69
C GLN A 74 -6.25 -12.00 1.36
N ALA A 75 -5.45 -11.18 2.05
CA ALA A 75 -4.00 -11.18 1.89
C ALA A 75 -3.39 -12.56 2.24
N LEU A 76 -3.83 -13.17 3.33
CA LEU A 76 -3.43 -14.54 3.71
C LEU A 76 -3.82 -15.57 2.66
N GLU A 77 -5.07 -15.55 2.19
CA GLU A 77 -5.57 -16.49 1.17
C GLU A 77 -4.81 -16.35 -0.15
N LEU A 78 -4.67 -15.12 -0.65
CA LEU A 78 -3.97 -14.83 -1.89
C LEU A 78 -2.50 -15.26 -1.84
N THR A 79 -1.85 -15.05 -0.69
CA THR A 79 -0.46 -15.48 -0.47
C THR A 79 -0.34 -17.00 -0.50
N ARG A 80 -1.24 -17.73 0.17
CA ARG A 80 -1.24 -19.21 0.14
C ARG A 80 -1.42 -19.75 -1.28
N LEU A 81 -2.33 -19.16 -2.05
CA LEU A 81 -2.64 -19.62 -3.41
C LEU A 81 -1.54 -19.27 -4.43
N HIS A 82 -0.77 -18.20 -4.18
CA HIS A 82 0.13 -17.64 -5.18
C HIS A 82 1.58 -17.44 -4.69
N ALA A 83 1.99 -18.06 -3.58
CA ALA A 83 3.35 -17.93 -3.03
C ALA A 83 4.44 -18.14 -4.10
N GLY A 84 4.33 -19.18 -4.93
CA GLY A 84 5.29 -19.44 -6.01
C GLY A 84 5.28 -18.38 -7.13
N LEU A 85 4.13 -17.77 -7.41
CA LEU A 85 4.05 -16.64 -8.35
C LEU A 85 4.62 -15.36 -7.75
N LEU A 86 4.53 -15.20 -6.43
CA LEU A 86 5.00 -14.02 -5.70
C LEU A 86 6.50 -14.07 -5.38
N ALA A 87 7.13 -15.24 -5.42
CA ALA A 87 8.54 -15.43 -5.09
C ALA A 87 9.45 -14.43 -5.85
N GLY A 88 10.37 -13.80 -5.11
CA GLY A 88 11.31 -12.80 -5.60
C GLY A 88 10.72 -11.41 -5.87
N LYS A 89 9.39 -11.23 -5.76
CA LYS A 89 8.72 -9.95 -5.99
C LYS A 89 8.71 -9.09 -4.73
N ALA A 90 8.69 -7.77 -4.92
CA ALA A 90 8.35 -6.84 -3.85
C ALA A 90 6.83 -6.83 -3.66
N VAL A 91 6.35 -7.26 -2.49
CA VAL A 91 4.91 -7.24 -2.16
C VAL A 91 4.66 -6.26 -1.04
N VAL A 92 3.91 -5.21 -1.34
CA VAL A 92 3.57 -4.14 -0.40
C VAL A 92 2.29 -4.51 0.34
N ASP A 93 2.42 -4.74 1.64
CA ASP A 93 1.32 -4.96 2.57
C ASP A 93 0.86 -3.64 3.22
N LEU A 94 -0.45 -3.39 3.11
CA LEU A 94 -1.13 -2.22 3.68
C LEU A 94 -2.06 -2.62 4.84
N SER A 95 -2.10 -3.90 5.22
CA SER A 95 -3.08 -4.38 6.17
C SER A 95 -2.91 -3.75 7.56
N VAL A 96 -4.01 -3.42 8.20
CA VAL A 96 -4.05 -3.00 9.61
C VAL A 96 -5.10 -3.88 10.27
N PRO A 97 -4.76 -5.12 10.67
CA PRO A 97 -5.76 -6.05 11.16
C PRO A 97 -6.36 -5.57 12.48
N SER A 98 -7.65 -5.81 12.72
CA SER A 98 -8.36 -5.39 13.95
C SER A 98 -7.90 -6.10 15.21
N ARG A 99 -7.17 -7.21 15.08
CA ARG A 99 -6.45 -7.88 16.17
C ARG A 99 -5.07 -8.27 15.65
N THR A 100 -4.05 -7.64 16.20
CA THR A 100 -2.66 -8.11 16.03
C THR A 100 -2.39 -9.10 17.15
N ASP A 101 -1.78 -10.23 16.80
CA ASP A 101 -1.09 -11.03 17.80
C ASP A 101 -0.03 -10.11 18.44
N PRO A 102 -0.03 -9.89 19.78
CA PRO A 102 0.99 -9.08 20.43
C PRO A 102 2.41 -9.57 20.14
N ALA A 103 2.58 -10.83 19.74
CA ALA A 103 3.87 -11.43 19.43
C ALA A 103 4.31 -11.27 17.97
N SER A 104 3.45 -10.88 17.02
CA SER A 104 3.81 -10.83 15.60
C SER A 104 2.89 -9.93 14.75
N SER A 105 3.51 -9.02 13.99
CA SER A 105 2.81 -8.17 13.00
C SER A 105 2.12 -9.00 11.91
N ALA A 106 1.14 -8.41 11.23
CA ALA A 106 0.43 -9.06 10.12
C ALA A 106 1.40 -9.49 9.02
N VAL A 107 2.29 -8.58 8.60
CA VAL A 107 3.27 -8.86 7.55
C VAL A 107 4.24 -9.98 7.93
N ARG A 108 4.60 -10.15 9.21
CA ARG A 108 5.45 -11.27 9.66
C ARG A 108 4.77 -12.63 9.48
N GLN A 109 3.44 -12.71 9.57
CA GLN A 109 2.72 -13.93 9.23
C GLN A 109 2.75 -14.22 7.72
N LEU A 110 2.71 -13.18 6.87
CA LEU A 110 2.88 -13.33 5.42
C LEU A 110 4.29 -13.82 5.05
N VAL A 111 5.32 -13.33 5.74
CA VAL A 111 6.70 -13.82 5.61
C VAL A 111 6.76 -15.33 5.90
N GLY A 112 6.11 -15.79 6.97
CA GLY A 112 6.05 -17.22 7.30
C GLY A 112 5.36 -18.08 6.23
N LEU A 113 4.37 -17.53 5.51
CA LEU A 113 3.66 -18.24 4.44
C LEU A 113 4.42 -18.26 3.11
N ALA A 114 5.17 -17.21 2.82
CA ALA A 114 5.92 -17.08 1.57
C ALA A 114 7.25 -16.35 1.84
N PRO A 115 8.28 -17.08 2.35
CA PRO A 115 9.56 -16.48 2.73
C PRO A 115 10.37 -15.99 1.54
N GLU A 116 10.12 -16.52 0.35
CA GLU A 116 10.77 -16.11 -0.90
C GLU A 116 10.26 -14.75 -1.42
N VAL A 117 9.21 -14.19 -0.83
CA VAL A 117 8.64 -12.90 -1.20
C VAL A 117 9.37 -11.78 -0.46
N ARG A 118 9.68 -10.69 -1.16
CA ARG A 118 10.28 -9.50 -0.57
C ARG A 118 9.17 -8.61 0.01
N TRP A 119 8.76 -8.90 1.24
CA TRP A 119 7.67 -8.19 1.90
C TRP A 119 8.07 -6.77 2.29
N VAL A 120 7.16 -5.83 2.04
CA VAL A 120 7.31 -4.41 2.38
C VAL A 120 6.06 -3.95 3.12
N LYS A 121 6.21 -3.36 4.31
CA LYS A 121 5.13 -2.70 5.04
C LYS A 121 5.13 -1.21 4.71
N ALA A 122 4.03 -0.68 4.18
CA ALA A 122 3.93 0.73 3.87
C ALA A 122 2.48 1.23 3.87
N LEU A 123 2.31 2.56 3.75
CA LEU A 123 1.03 3.24 3.47
C LEU A 123 -0.07 3.04 4.54
N THR A 124 0.29 2.62 5.76
CA THR A 124 -0.66 2.42 6.87
C THR A 124 -0.89 3.68 7.71
N THR A 125 -0.04 4.71 7.56
CA THR A 125 0.00 5.90 8.42
C THR A 125 -0.78 7.10 7.87
N ALA A 126 -1.61 6.87 6.85
CA ALA A 126 -2.53 7.84 6.27
C ALA A 126 -3.74 7.10 5.70
N ASP A 127 -4.91 7.73 5.71
CA ASP A 127 -6.08 7.14 5.08
C ASP A 127 -6.11 7.31 3.56
N ALA A 128 -7.11 6.69 2.93
CA ALA A 128 -7.29 6.76 1.49
C ALA A 128 -7.54 8.19 0.98
N GLY A 129 -8.16 9.07 1.78
CA GLY A 129 -8.43 10.46 1.41
C GLY A 129 -7.14 11.26 1.33
N ALA A 130 -6.31 11.18 2.37
CA ALA A 130 -4.98 11.77 2.44
C ALA A 130 -4.08 11.22 1.33
N LEU A 131 -4.00 9.90 1.15
CA LEU A 131 -3.19 9.29 0.08
C LEU A 131 -3.68 9.70 -1.31
N ARG A 132 -4.99 9.77 -1.54
CA ARG A 132 -5.54 10.18 -2.84
C ARG A 132 -5.20 11.63 -3.15
N ARG A 133 -5.22 12.54 -2.17
CA ARG A 133 -4.83 13.95 -2.32
C ARG A 133 -3.32 14.16 -2.37
N GLY A 134 -2.55 13.36 -1.64
CA GLY A 134 -1.10 13.51 -1.46
C GLY A 134 -0.73 14.60 -0.46
N SER A 135 -1.74 15.25 0.11
CA SER A 135 -1.61 16.25 1.17
C SER A 135 -2.72 16.11 2.20
N SER A 136 -2.41 16.51 3.42
CA SER A 136 -3.34 16.67 4.54
C SER A 136 -3.01 17.99 5.23
N ASP A 137 -4.01 18.87 5.40
CA ASP A 137 -3.84 20.21 5.96
C ASP A 137 -2.70 21.02 5.32
N GLY A 138 -2.65 21.04 3.99
CA GLY A 138 -1.62 21.75 3.21
C GLY A 138 -0.22 21.13 3.23
N LEU A 139 0.03 20.11 4.06
CA LEU A 139 1.30 19.41 4.15
C LEU A 139 1.30 18.17 3.26
N VAL A 140 2.44 17.89 2.61
CA VAL A 140 2.65 16.61 1.90
C VAL A 140 2.48 15.45 2.86
N VAL A 141 1.80 14.38 2.44
CA VAL A 141 1.59 13.20 3.29
C VAL A 141 2.90 12.44 3.46
N ASP A 142 3.22 12.12 4.72
CA ASP A 142 4.35 11.27 5.07
C ASP A 142 3.92 9.80 5.09
N VAL A 143 4.77 8.94 4.55
CA VAL A 143 4.57 7.49 4.54
C VAL A 143 5.84 6.81 5.00
N PHE A 144 5.69 5.74 5.78
CA PHE A 144 6.81 5.01 6.36
C PHE A 144 6.89 3.64 5.70
N VAL A 145 8.11 3.21 5.35
CA VAL A 145 8.36 1.98 4.60
C VAL A 145 9.31 1.10 5.41
N ALA A 146 8.86 -0.07 5.82
CA ALA A 146 9.68 -1.06 6.52
C ALA A 146 9.83 -2.33 5.67
N ALA A 147 11.05 -2.83 5.51
CA ALA A 147 11.35 -4.06 4.75
C ALA A 147 12.72 -4.62 5.11
N ASP A 148 12.86 -5.95 5.08
CA ASP A 148 14.14 -6.64 5.31
C ASP A 148 14.97 -6.78 4.02
N ASP A 149 14.36 -6.64 2.84
CA ASP A 149 15.05 -6.58 1.55
C ASP A 149 15.24 -5.12 1.12
N ASP A 150 16.49 -4.66 1.09
CA ASP A 150 16.81 -3.26 0.78
C ASP A 150 16.45 -2.86 -0.65
N ARG A 151 16.52 -3.78 -1.62
CA ARG A 151 16.15 -3.47 -3.02
C ARG A 151 14.66 -3.22 -3.15
N ALA A 152 13.84 -4.06 -2.50
CA ALA A 152 12.40 -3.87 -2.45
C ALA A 152 12.04 -2.57 -1.73
N LYS A 153 12.72 -2.27 -0.62
CA LYS A 153 12.52 -1.04 0.15
C LYS A 153 12.79 0.21 -0.67
N VAL A 154 13.97 0.29 -1.30
CA VAL A 154 14.37 1.42 -2.15
C VAL A 154 13.39 1.61 -3.30
N ALA A 155 13.02 0.52 -3.99
CA ALA A 155 12.07 0.61 -5.10
C ALA A 155 10.69 1.14 -4.67
N VAL A 156 10.22 0.79 -3.46
CA VAL A 156 8.96 1.30 -2.92
C VAL A 156 9.09 2.74 -2.45
N VAL A 157 10.18 3.12 -1.77
CA VAL A 157 10.44 4.51 -1.36
C VAL A 157 10.48 5.43 -2.59
N GLU A 158 11.26 5.08 -3.61
CA GLU A 158 11.36 5.87 -4.85
C GLU A 158 10.02 6.00 -5.57
N LEU A 159 9.22 4.92 -5.61
CA LEU A 159 7.88 4.95 -6.18
C LEU A 159 6.98 5.96 -5.44
N LEU A 160 7.02 5.95 -4.11
CA LEU A 160 6.19 6.80 -3.27
C LEU A 160 6.63 8.26 -3.33
N ASP A 161 7.94 8.55 -3.33
CA ASP A 161 8.47 9.90 -3.50
C ASP A 161 8.08 10.48 -4.87
N ARG A 162 8.26 9.71 -5.94
CA ARG A 162 7.86 10.13 -7.31
C ARG A 162 6.35 10.30 -7.45
N SER A 163 5.55 9.74 -6.54
CA SER A 163 4.09 9.93 -6.51
C SER A 163 3.66 11.26 -5.86
N GLY A 164 4.61 12.04 -5.34
CA GLY A 164 4.37 13.28 -4.60
C GLY A 164 4.01 13.06 -3.14
N LEU A 165 4.33 11.89 -2.57
CA LEU A 165 4.34 11.65 -1.13
C LEU A 165 5.77 11.89 -0.60
N ARG A 166 5.93 11.91 0.72
CA ARG A 166 7.26 11.93 1.36
C ARG A 166 7.51 10.61 2.08
N ALA A 167 8.29 9.73 1.48
CA ALA A 167 8.58 8.41 2.03
C ALA A 167 9.79 8.44 2.98
N PHE A 168 9.68 7.70 4.08
CA PHE A 168 10.75 7.50 5.06
C PHE A 168 11.06 6.00 5.20
N ASP A 169 12.34 5.65 5.17
CA ASP A 169 12.79 4.33 5.59
C ASP A 169 12.57 4.17 7.10
N ALA A 170 11.71 3.22 7.46
CA ALA A 170 11.38 2.88 8.84
C ALA A 170 12.14 1.64 9.33
N GLY A 171 13.18 1.19 8.63
CA GLY A 171 14.02 0.06 8.99
C GLY A 171 13.47 -1.29 8.51
N GLY A 172 13.79 -2.35 9.26
CA GLY A 172 13.36 -3.72 8.97
C GLY A 172 11.89 -3.96 9.33
N LEU A 173 11.36 -5.13 8.94
CA LEU A 173 9.98 -5.54 9.23
C LEU A 173 9.69 -5.71 10.72
N ASP A 174 10.70 -5.65 11.59
CA ASP A 174 10.51 -5.56 13.04
C ASP A 174 9.77 -4.28 13.45
N ASN A 175 9.78 -3.23 12.63
CA ASN A 175 9.00 -2.01 12.89
C ASN A 175 7.57 -2.08 12.31
N ALA A 176 7.20 -3.15 11.60
CA ALA A 176 5.89 -3.25 10.96
C ALA A 176 4.73 -3.23 11.97
N TRP A 177 4.89 -3.81 13.16
CA TRP A 177 3.87 -3.77 14.21
C TRP A 177 3.64 -2.32 14.72
N VAL A 178 4.68 -1.49 14.76
CA VAL A 178 4.56 -0.07 15.12
C VAL A 178 3.77 0.67 14.05
N LEU A 179 4.06 0.41 12.76
CA LEU A 179 3.33 1.01 11.65
C LEU A 179 1.86 0.58 11.59
N GLU A 180 1.56 -0.68 11.96
CA GLU A 180 0.19 -1.18 12.16
C GLU A 180 -0.49 -0.47 13.34
N GLY A 181 0.22 -0.31 14.45
CA GLY A 181 -0.25 0.41 15.63
C GLY A 181 -0.58 1.88 15.34
N MET A 182 0.27 2.58 14.59
CA MET A 182 0.02 3.94 14.11
C MET A 182 -1.25 3.97 13.25
N GLY A 183 -1.36 3.08 12.26
CA GLY A 183 -2.55 3.01 11.40
C GLY A 183 -3.83 2.80 12.19
N ARG A 184 -3.81 1.90 13.17
CA ARG A 184 -4.95 1.66 14.08
C ARG A 184 -5.28 2.90 14.91
N LEU A 185 -4.27 3.55 15.48
CA LEU A 185 -4.48 4.77 16.26
C LEU A 185 -5.10 5.89 15.41
N GLY A 186 -4.63 6.05 14.16
CA GLY A 186 -5.20 7.00 13.20
C GLY A 186 -6.67 6.73 12.89
N GLN A 187 -7.03 5.45 12.67
CA GLN A 187 -8.42 5.03 12.47
C GLN A 187 -9.29 5.38 13.68
N GLU A 188 -8.89 4.98 14.89
CA GLU A 188 -9.64 5.24 16.13
C GLU A 188 -9.82 6.74 16.41
N VAL A 189 -8.75 7.53 16.27
CA VAL A 189 -8.81 8.99 16.47
C VAL A 189 -9.71 9.63 15.41
N GLY A 190 -9.59 9.21 14.15
CA GLY A 190 -10.43 9.71 13.06
C GLY A 190 -11.92 9.44 13.27
N GLU A 191 -12.26 8.24 13.75
CA GLU A 191 -13.64 7.87 14.09
C GLU A 191 -14.19 8.70 15.25
N ARG A 192 -13.41 8.86 16.34
CA ARG A 192 -13.81 9.67 17.51
C ARG A 192 -14.02 11.14 17.18
N LEU A 193 -13.19 11.68 16.29
CA LEU A 193 -13.30 13.06 15.83
C LEU A 193 -14.34 13.24 14.71
N GLN A 194 -14.94 12.15 14.22
CA GLN A 194 -15.90 12.16 13.11
C GLN A 194 -15.35 12.89 11.88
N LEU A 195 -14.07 12.65 11.55
CA LEU A 195 -13.41 13.35 10.45
C LEU A 195 -14.15 13.08 9.13
N SER A 196 -14.54 14.17 8.45
CA SER A 196 -15.19 14.11 7.14
C SER A 196 -14.20 14.05 5.98
N GLU A 197 -12.93 14.45 6.19
CA GLU A 197 -11.96 14.65 5.11
C GLU A 197 -10.84 13.62 5.02
N SER A 198 -9.90 13.62 5.97
CA SER A 198 -8.83 12.62 6.09
C SER A 198 -7.98 12.79 7.34
N TRP A 199 -7.16 11.80 7.64
CA TRP A 199 -6.00 11.90 8.53
C TRP A 199 -4.71 11.35 7.90
N SER A 200 -3.57 11.86 8.40
CA SER A 200 -2.23 11.30 8.19
C SER A 200 -1.32 11.67 9.36
N PHE A 201 -0.36 10.81 9.70
CA PHE A 201 0.72 11.19 10.60
C PHE A 201 1.76 12.05 9.88
N LYS A 202 2.37 12.97 10.63
CA LYS A 202 3.44 13.84 10.13
C LYS A 202 4.70 13.66 10.98
N PHE A 203 5.83 13.48 10.33
CA PHE A 203 7.14 13.49 10.96
C PHE A 203 7.80 14.84 10.74
N MET A 204 8.14 15.54 11.82
CA MET A 204 8.71 16.89 11.81
C MET A 204 10.14 16.88 12.36
N PRO A 205 11.12 16.50 11.54
CA PRO A 205 12.51 16.55 11.92
C PRO A 205 13.09 17.97 11.87
N SER A 206 14.20 18.21 12.58
CA SER A 206 14.83 19.54 12.72
C SER A 206 16.20 19.66 12.03
N TRP A 207 16.50 18.81 11.04
CA TRP A 207 17.78 18.82 10.33
C TRP A 207 17.81 19.81 9.16
#